data_AF-A0A949HYE2-F1
#
_entry.id   AF-A0A949HYE2-F1
#
_cell.length_a   1.000
_cell.length_b   1.000
_cell.length_c   1.000
_cell.angle_alpha   90.00
_cell.angle_beta   90.00
_cell.angle_gamma   90.00
#
_symmetry.space_group_name_H-M   'P 1'
#
loop_
_entity.id
_entity.type
_entity.pdbx_description
1 polymer ?
#
loop_
_entity_poly.entity_id
_entity_poly.type
_entity_poly.pdbx_seq_one_letter_code
_entity_poly.pdbx_strand_id
1 'polypeptide(L)'
;MGLLHAFIAAIIAFAAAHRELAYGLAFLLAGAETFPVIGALVPGTAVIVGLGALVPGGTLAMWPLIGVTAAGALTGDGFSYLFGRHYKQHAMGMWPLRTRPGLLAAGEAFFARHGSKAVLISRFLPGVRAAIPMVAGMSGMSAVRFYAVDICAAALFALAHIWFGMALGASLTVLHAIAGRLVVLVLILAAALALVVWLTPWAIRRAIGLLARLRGPVRQWAEAGDGWARRIVRSLLDPDRPETLGLLALGAALIGGLWLFFGVLQDVIAGDPLVRADAAIFHFLQSLRTPVIDQVMVAITELGDAAVVIPVLMVTLVWLAWQRAWRAAFYGLAAVAGASLFAFLMKITLQQTRPDAIFAGWNAYSFPSGHATASAALYGFLVVLICKEVGARARVLVTLAAVLLVGAIAFSRLYLGAHWLSDVTAGLAFGVAWVALLGIVYLQHARMEVRAPGLGAAALAVLLVAGGLHIGTKHAVDMRRYALTLPVREMSLTDWRSGGWASLPVWRIDLLGDYEEPFILQWAGSLPPLQAALLAHGWQVPAPWDLLSSAEWLLPNAKADALPVLPHLDNGRAEALVMIKTGQDVPHGQRLILRVWPSGTVLTSAGGT
;
A
#
# COMPACT_ATOMS: atom_id res chain seq x y z
N MET A 1 -23.56 -5.08 13.98
CA MET A 1 -22.16 -5.57 14.00
C MET A 1 -21.73 -6.15 15.36
N GLY A 2 -22.21 -5.65 16.51
CA GLY A 2 -21.78 -6.12 17.84
C GLY A 2 -22.03 -7.61 18.16
N LEU A 3 -23.17 -8.19 17.76
CA LEU A 3 -23.49 -9.59 18.06
C LEU A 3 -22.56 -10.61 17.38
N LEU A 4 -22.19 -10.36 16.12
CA LEU A 4 -21.28 -11.23 15.37
C LEU A 4 -19.88 -11.23 15.99
N HIS A 5 -19.41 -10.06 16.42
CA HIS A 5 -18.12 -9.91 17.07
C HIS A 5 -18.09 -10.60 18.44
N ALA A 6 -19.10 -10.38 19.27
CA ALA A 6 -19.22 -11.05 20.57
C ALA A 6 -19.27 -12.58 20.43
N PHE A 7 -19.96 -13.09 19.41
CA PHE A 7 -20.00 -14.51 19.09
C PHE A 7 -18.63 -15.08 18.69
N ILE A 8 -17.92 -14.41 17.79
CA ILE A 8 -16.57 -14.84 17.35
C ILE A 8 -15.59 -14.78 18.53
N ALA A 9 -15.62 -13.71 19.32
CA ALA A 9 -14.75 -13.54 20.49
C ALA A 9 -15.00 -14.63 21.55
N ALA A 10 -16.28 -14.93 21.85
CA ALA A 10 -16.65 -16.00 22.78
C ALA A 10 -16.16 -17.37 22.29
N ILE A 11 -16.26 -17.64 20.98
CA ILE A 11 -15.74 -18.88 20.39
C ILE A 11 -14.22 -18.98 20.48
N ILE A 12 -13.49 -17.90 20.18
CA ILE A 12 -12.02 -17.90 20.27
C ILE A 12 -11.58 -18.10 21.73
N ALA A 13 -12.23 -17.43 22.69
CA ALA A 13 -11.96 -17.61 24.11
C ALA A 13 -12.24 -19.05 24.58
N PHE A 14 -13.36 -19.63 24.14
CA PHE A 14 -13.69 -21.03 24.41
C PHE A 14 -12.67 -22.00 23.81
N ALA A 15 -12.26 -21.77 22.56
CA ALA A 15 -11.27 -22.59 21.87
C ALA A 15 -9.88 -22.52 22.54
N ALA A 16 -9.52 -21.36 23.08
CA ALA A 16 -8.30 -21.21 23.86
C ALA A 16 -8.33 -21.98 25.19
N ALA A 17 -9.51 -22.07 25.82
CA ALA A 17 -9.71 -22.82 27.06
C ALA A 17 -9.81 -24.35 26.84
N HIS A 18 -10.29 -24.79 25.67
CA HIS A 18 -10.57 -26.20 25.38
C HIS A 18 -10.00 -26.65 24.03
N ARG A 19 -8.71 -27.00 24.03
CA ARG A 19 -7.94 -27.39 22.83
C ARG A 19 -8.59 -28.49 21.98
N GLU A 20 -9.02 -29.59 22.57
CA GLU A 20 -9.60 -30.72 21.81
C GLU A 20 -10.95 -30.36 21.17
N LEU A 21 -11.77 -29.57 21.88
CA LEU A 21 -13.06 -29.09 21.37
C LEU A 21 -12.88 -28.04 20.26
N ALA A 22 -11.77 -27.28 20.27
CA ALA A 22 -11.44 -26.33 19.21
C ALA A 22 -11.23 -27.02 17.85
N TYR A 23 -10.59 -28.19 17.82
CA TYR A 23 -10.42 -28.98 16.59
C TYR A 23 -11.76 -29.52 16.08
N GLY A 24 -12.61 -30.04 16.98
CA GLY A 24 -13.96 -30.46 16.64
C GLY A 24 -14.81 -29.30 16.10
N LEU A 25 -14.66 -28.11 16.68
CA LEU A 25 -15.34 -26.91 16.21
C LEU A 25 -14.87 -26.49 14.82
N ALA A 26 -13.56 -26.52 14.55
CA ALA A 26 -13.01 -26.24 13.22
C ALA A 26 -13.58 -27.19 12.16
N PHE A 27 -13.67 -28.49 12.47
CA PHE A 27 -14.29 -29.50 11.60
C PHE A 27 -15.76 -29.17 11.32
N LEU A 28 -16.54 -28.93 12.38
CA LEU A 28 -17.98 -28.67 12.25
C LEU A 28 -18.27 -27.37 11.50
N LEU A 29 -17.52 -26.31 11.76
CA LEU A 29 -17.70 -25.03 11.09
C LEU A 29 -17.31 -25.10 9.62
N ALA A 30 -16.17 -25.74 9.30
CA ALA A 30 -15.76 -25.95 7.93
C ALA A 30 -16.79 -26.81 7.16
N GLY A 31 -17.36 -27.84 7.80
CA GLY A 31 -18.40 -28.66 7.22
C GLY A 31 -19.74 -27.92 7.03
N ALA A 32 -20.21 -27.20 8.06
CA ALA A 32 -21.47 -26.47 8.00
C ALA A 32 -21.47 -25.35 6.93
N GLU A 33 -20.29 -24.81 6.65
CA GLU A 33 -20.08 -23.69 5.74
C GLU A 33 -20.32 -24.05 4.25
N THR A 34 -20.39 -25.34 3.94
CA THR A 34 -20.55 -25.90 2.58
C THR A 34 -22.00 -26.25 2.25
N PHE A 35 -22.88 -26.29 3.24
CA PHE A 35 -24.30 -26.51 3.01
C PHE A 35 -24.99 -25.19 2.64
N PRO A 36 -25.70 -25.12 1.50
CA PRO A 36 -26.33 -23.87 1.09
C PRO A 36 -27.38 -23.42 2.13
N VAL A 37 -27.46 -22.10 2.34
CA VAL A 37 -28.21 -21.41 3.43
C VAL A 37 -27.55 -21.49 4.82
N ILE A 38 -27.12 -22.66 5.30
CA ILE A 38 -26.45 -22.77 6.62
C ILE A 38 -25.10 -22.05 6.59
N GLY A 39 -24.28 -22.29 5.56
CA GLY A 39 -23.00 -21.61 5.38
C GLY A 39 -23.09 -20.12 5.03
N ALA A 40 -24.30 -19.60 4.79
CA ALA A 40 -24.54 -18.17 4.67
C ALA A 40 -24.88 -17.49 6.01
N LEU A 41 -25.25 -18.28 7.03
CA LEU A 41 -25.58 -17.79 8.37
C LEU A 41 -24.42 -17.94 9.34
N VAL A 42 -23.61 -18.99 9.18
CA VAL A 42 -22.47 -19.28 10.05
C VAL A 42 -21.19 -18.71 9.45
N PRO A 43 -20.48 -17.79 10.14
CA PRO A 43 -19.23 -17.19 9.66
C PRO A 43 -18.02 -18.14 9.86
N GLY A 44 -18.10 -19.37 9.34
CA GLY A 44 -17.12 -20.44 9.60
C GLY A 44 -15.68 -20.02 9.29
N THR A 45 -15.47 -19.36 8.15
CA THR A 45 -14.14 -18.90 7.71
C THR A 45 -13.51 -17.90 8.67
N ALA A 46 -14.29 -16.95 9.21
CA ALA A 46 -13.77 -15.96 10.15
C ALA A 46 -13.30 -16.61 11.45
N VAL A 47 -14.04 -17.62 11.91
CA VAL A 47 -13.67 -18.41 13.09
C VAL A 47 -12.43 -19.27 12.82
N ILE A 48 -12.34 -19.93 11.66
CA ILE A 48 -11.16 -20.73 11.27
C ILE A 48 -9.90 -19.87 11.24
N VAL A 49 -9.98 -18.65 10.70
CA VAL A 49 -8.87 -17.67 10.75
C VAL A 49 -8.53 -17.31 12.20
N GLY A 50 -9.52 -17.07 13.05
CA GLY A 50 -9.32 -16.83 14.48
C GLY A 50 -8.64 -17.98 15.22
N LEU A 51 -9.01 -19.22 14.91
CA LEU A 51 -8.35 -20.42 15.45
C LEU A 51 -6.90 -20.53 14.94
N GLY A 52 -6.65 -20.17 13.68
CA GLY A 52 -5.29 -20.06 13.14
C GLY A 52 -4.41 -19.09 13.92
N ALA A 53 -4.98 -18.00 14.44
CA ALA A 53 -4.25 -17.02 15.25
C ALA A 53 -3.80 -17.55 16.62
N LEU A 54 -4.38 -18.65 17.10
CA LEU A 54 -3.97 -19.31 18.36
C LEU A 54 -2.78 -20.27 18.19
N VAL A 55 -2.37 -20.57 16.95
CA VAL A 55 -1.28 -21.51 16.66
C VAL A 55 0.10 -20.97 17.07
N PRO A 56 0.48 -19.71 16.77
CA PRO A 56 1.78 -19.17 17.17
C PRO A 56 1.98 -19.10 18.69
N GLY A 57 0.90 -18.90 19.45
CA GLY A 57 0.90 -18.95 20.92
C GLY A 57 0.96 -20.36 21.51
N GLY A 58 1.11 -21.40 20.68
CA GLY A 58 1.23 -22.81 21.10
C GLY A 58 -0.07 -23.47 21.59
N THR A 59 -1.21 -22.76 21.52
CA THR A 59 -2.51 -23.26 22.00
C THR A 59 -3.06 -24.35 21.07
N LEU A 60 -2.90 -24.17 19.75
CA LEU A 60 -3.26 -25.15 18.73
C LEU A 60 -2.04 -25.53 17.88
N ALA A 61 -1.91 -26.81 17.55
CA ALA A 61 -0.93 -27.27 16.57
C ALA A 61 -1.43 -27.07 15.13
N MET A 62 -0.54 -26.59 14.25
CA MET A 62 -0.82 -26.24 12.85
C MET A 62 -1.34 -27.42 12.02
N TRP A 63 -0.57 -28.51 11.94
CA TRP A 63 -0.89 -29.62 11.05
C TRP A 63 -2.21 -30.33 11.42
N PRO A 64 -2.50 -30.60 12.71
CA PRO A 64 -3.81 -31.10 13.10
C PRO A 64 -4.95 -30.15 12.72
N LEU A 65 -4.79 -28.83 12.91
CA LEU A 65 -5.81 -27.85 12.57
C LEU A 65 -6.13 -27.83 11.07
N ILE A 66 -5.09 -27.88 10.23
CA ILE A 66 -5.24 -27.98 8.77
C ILE A 66 -5.95 -29.28 8.40
N GLY A 67 -5.53 -30.40 8.99
CA GLY A 67 -6.12 -31.72 8.72
C GLY A 67 -7.62 -31.76 9.05
N VAL A 68 -8.02 -31.34 10.26
CA VAL A 68 -9.44 -31.38 10.67
C VAL A 68 -10.30 -30.38 9.90
N THR A 69 -9.77 -29.21 9.56
CA THR A 69 -10.48 -28.21 8.77
C THR A 69 -10.72 -28.70 7.35
N ALA A 70 -9.70 -29.30 6.72
CA ALA A 70 -9.82 -29.89 5.39
C ALA A 70 -10.79 -31.08 5.40
N ALA A 71 -10.72 -31.95 6.41
CA ALA A 71 -11.63 -33.09 6.55
C ALA A 71 -13.09 -32.63 6.76
N GLY A 72 -13.32 -31.60 7.56
CA GLY A 72 -14.65 -31.03 7.78
C GLY A 72 -15.23 -30.46 6.49
N ALA A 73 -14.42 -29.67 5.76
CA ALA A 73 -14.85 -29.09 4.49
C ALA A 73 -15.16 -30.18 3.43
N LEU A 74 -14.30 -31.19 3.30
CA LEU A 74 -14.51 -32.34 2.40
C LEU A 74 -15.78 -33.12 2.74
N THR A 75 -16.06 -33.29 4.04
CA THR A 75 -17.26 -34.00 4.51
C THR A 75 -18.53 -33.23 4.16
N GLY A 76 -18.53 -31.91 4.40
CA GLY A 76 -19.67 -31.06 4.08
C GLY A 76 -19.91 -30.92 2.57
N ASP A 77 -18.86 -30.71 1.79
CA ASP A 77 -18.93 -30.65 0.33
C ASP A 77 -19.42 -31.98 -0.26
N GLY A 78 -18.94 -33.11 0.27
CA GLY A 78 -19.43 -34.44 -0.08
C GLY A 78 -20.91 -34.62 0.21
N PHE A 79 -21.38 -34.19 1.38
CA PHE A 79 -22.81 -34.25 1.72
C PHE A 79 -23.66 -33.37 0.78
N SER A 80 -23.23 -32.14 0.53
CA SER A 80 -23.87 -31.19 -0.38
C SER A 80 -23.93 -31.72 -1.82
N TYR A 81 -22.85 -32.33 -2.29
CA TYR A 81 -22.78 -33.01 -3.59
C TYR A 81 -23.73 -34.21 -3.69
N LEU A 82 -23.73 -35.11 -2.69
CA LEU A 82 -24.62 -36.27 -2.66
C LEU A 82 -26.08 -35.85 -2.61
N PHE A 83 -26.39 -34.81 -1.85
CA PHE A 83 -27.72 -34.21 -1.78
C PHE A 83 -28.17 -33.70 -3.17
N GLY A 84 -27.32 -32.94 -3.85
CA GLY A 84 -27.58 -32.47 -5.21
C GLY A 84 -27.74 -33.62 -6.23
N ARG A 85 -26.95 -34.69 -6.09
CA ARG A 85 -26.99 -35.86 -6.96
C ARG A 85 -28.27 -36.69 -6.76
N HIS A 86 -28.73 -36.82 -5.52
CA HIS A 86 -29.91 -37.61 -5.17
C HIS A 86 -31.20 -36.88 -5.53
N TYR A 87 -31.35 -35.61 -5.12
CA TYR A 87 -32.58 -34.86 -5.27
C TYR A 87 -32.68 -34.08 -6.60
N LYS A 88 -31.56 -33.85 -7.30
CA LYS A 88 -31.50 -33.12 -8.57
C LYS A 88 -32.32 -31.82 -8.50
N GLN A 89 -33.22 -31.57 -9.45
CA GLN A 89 -34.04 -30.36 -9.48
C GLN A 89 -35.07 -30.28 -8.33
N HIS A 90 -35.43 -31.39 -7.69
CA HIS A 90 -36.30 -31.37 -6.51
C HIS A 90 -35.64 -30.69 -5.31
N ALA A 91 -34.30 -30.59 -5.28
CA ALA A 91 -33.55 -29.87 -4.26
C ALA A 91 -33.98 -28.40 -4.14
N MET A 92 -34.33 -27.77 -5.26
CA MET A 92 -34.70 -26.35 -5.33
C MET A 92 -36.04 -26.06 -4.63
N GLY A 93 -36.93 -27.05 -4.56
CA GLY A 93 -38.24 -26.93 -3.93
C GLY A 93 -38.24 -27.14 -2.41
N MET A 94 -37.14 -27.65 -1.84
CA MET A 94 -37.05 -28.00 -0.42
C MET A 94 -36.63 -26.81 0.44
N TRP A 95 -37.15 -26.73 1.66
CA TRP A 95 -36.65 -25.80 2.68
C TRP A 95 -35.27 -26.28 3.16
N PRO A 96 -34.26 -25.39 3.35
CA PRO A 96 -34.34 -23.93 3.29
C PRO A 96 -34.04 -23.32 1.90
N LEU A 97 -33.67 -24.12 0.89
CA LEU A 97 -33.27 -23.65 -0.44
C LEU A 97 -34.36 -22.86 -1.18
N ARG A 98 -35.63 -23.23 -0.98
CA ARG A 98 -36.80 -22.51 -1.49
C ARG A 98 -36.84 -21.03 -1.12
N THR A 99 -36.22 -20.66 0.01
CA THR A 99 -36.21 -19.26 0.50
C THR A 99 -35.14 -18.38 -0.14
N ARG A 100 -34.17 -18.96 -0.87
CA ARG A 100 -33.07 -18.23 -1.52
C ARG A 100 -32.73 -18.78 -2.92
N PRO A 101 -33.65 -18.69 -3.90
CA PRO A 101 -33.44 -19.22 -5.24
C PRO A 101 -32.24 -18.58 -5.98
N GLY A 102 -31.93 -17.31 -5.69
CA GLY A 102 -30.82 -16.58 -6.32
C GLY A 102 -29.43 -17.15 -6.04
N LEU A 103 -29.20 -17.79 -4.89
CA LEU A 103 -27.91 -18.41 -4.55
C LEU A 103 -27.61 -19.61 -5.44
N LEU A 104 -28.63 -20.42 -5.70
CA LEU A 104 -28.55 -21.59 -6.57
C LEU A 104 -28.38 -21.19 -8.04
N ALA A 105 -29.16 -20.23 -8.52
CA ALA A 105 -29.05 -19.72 -9.87
C ALA A 105 -27.65 -19.12 -10.16
N ALA A 106 -27.07 -18.41 -9.19
CA ALA A 106 -25.70 -17.91 -9.29
C ALA A 106 -24.66 -19.05 -9.35
N GLY A 107 -24.87 -20.11 -8.54
CA GLY A 107 -24.04 -21.32 -8.57
C GLY A 107 -24.10 -22.04 -9.92
N GLU A 108 -25.30 -22.23 -10.49
CA GLU A 108 -25.50 -22.84 -11.81
C GLU A 108 -24.84 -22.03 -12.92
N ALA A 109 -25.05 -20.70 -12.94
CA ALA A 109 -24.42 -19.81 -13.92
C ALA A 109 -22.89 -19.83 -13.82
N PHE A 110 -22.35 -19.92 -12.60
CA PHE A 110 -20.92 -20.01 -12.37
C PHE A 110 -20.34 -21.36 -12.78
N PHE A 111 -21.03 -22.45 -12.46
CA PHE A 111 -20.65 -23.81 -12.82
C PHE A 111 -20.71 -24.03 -14.34
N ALA A 112 -21.72 -23.49 -15.02
CA ALA A 112 -21.82 -23.54 -16.48
C ALA A 112 -20.63 -22.89 -17.19
N ARG A 113 -20.06 -21.83 -16.61
CA ARG A 113 -18.90 -21.11 -17.18
C ARG A 113 -17.56 -21.79 -16.90
N HIS A 114 -17.39 -22.42 -15.74
CA HIS A 114 -16.08 -22.91 -15.27
C HIS A 114 -15.97 -24.44 -15.17
N GLY A 115 -17.08 -25.17 -15.33
CA GLY A 115 -17.14 -26.62 -15.25
C GLY A 115 -16.56 -27.16 -13.94
N SER A 116 -15.78 -28.24 -14.00
CA SER A 116 -15.16 -28.86 -12.82
C SER A 116 -14.22 -27.92 -12.04
N LYS A 117 -13.64 -26.90 -12.69
CA LYS A 117 -12.78 -25.90 -12.02
C LYS A 117 -13.58 -25.04 -11.04
N ALA A 118 -14.90 -24.96 -11.20
CA ALA A 118 -15.77 -24.20 -10.31
C ALA A 118 -15.67 -24.69 -8.85
N VAL A 119 -15.50 -26.00 -8.62
CA VAL A 119 -15.37 -26.59 -7.28
C VAL A 119 -14.16 -26.01 -6.54
N LEU A 120 -13.03 -25.84 -7.23
CA LEU A 120 -11.83 -25.22 -6.67
C LEU A 120 -11.97 -23.71 -6.51
N ILE A 121 -12.38 -23.00 -7.58
CA ILE A 121 -12.38 -21.53 -7.60
C ILE A 121 -13.41 -20.96 -6.62
N SER A 122 -14.59 -21.58 -6.54
CA SER A 122 -15.68 -21.06 -5.73
C SER A 122 -15.37 -21.00 -4.24
N ARG A 123 -14.42 -21.80 -3.76
CA ARG A 123 -14.00 -21.84 -2.35
C ARG A 123 -13.43 -20.51 -1.84
N PHE A 124 -12.97 -19.66 -2.74
CA PHE A 124 -12.44 -18.31 -2.45
C PHE A 124 -13.42 -17.18 -2.81
N LEU A 125 -14.64 -17.51 -3.28
CA LEU A 125 -15.64 -16.54 -3.72
C LEU A 125 -16.87 -16.57 -2.81
N PRO A 126 -17.07 -15.54 -1.98
CA PRO A 126 -18.27 -15.40 -1.16
C PRO A 126 -19.55 -15.44 -2.01
N GLY A 127 -20.59 -16.09 -1.49
CA GLY A 127 -21.92 -16.14 -2.12
C GLY A 127 -22.16 -17.32 -3.07
N VAL A 128 -21.15 -17.79 -3.82
CA VAL A 128 -21.30 -18.97 -4.71
C VAL A 128 -20.75 -20.28 -4.12
N ARG A 129 -19.79 -20.22 -3.18
CA ARG A 129 -19.11 -21.43 -2.66
C ARG A 129 -20.06 -22.51 -2.13
N ALA A 130 -21.08 -22.11 -1.37
CA ALA A 130 -21.97 -23.06 -0.69
C ALA A 130 -22.95 -23.74 -1.65
N ALA A 131 -23.11 -23.22 -2.88
CA ALA A 131 -24.01 -23.79 -3.88
C ALA A 131 -23.30 -24.76 -4.83
N ILE A 132 -22.00 -24.58 -5.07
CA ILE A 132 -21.26 -25.28 -6.14
C ILE A 132 -21.17 -26.81 -5.95
N PRO A 133 -20.87 -27.36 -4.77
CA PRO A 133 -20.85 -28.80 -4.56
C PRO A 133 -22.19 -29.46 -4.92
N MET A 134 -23.29 -28.85 -4.49
CA MET A 134 -24.64 -29.31 -4.78
C MET A 134 -24.98 -29.20 -6.27
N VAL A 135 -24.65 -28.06 -6.92
CA VAL A 135 -24.84 -27.86 -8.36
C VAL A 135 -24.03 -28.87 -9.18
N ALA A 136 -22.81 -29.21 -8.75
CA ALA A 136 -22.00 -30.25 -9.38
C ALA A 136 -22.68 -31.62 -9.30
N GLY A 137 -23.31 -31.94 -8.18
CA GLY A 137 -24.13 -33.14 -7.99
C GLY A 137 -25.37 -33.15 -8.88
N MET A 138 -26.14 -32.05 -8.92
CA MET A 138 -27.34 -31.89 -9.75
C MET A 138 -27.03 -32.01 -11.24
N SER A 139 -25.86 -31.52 -11.66
CA SER A 139 -25.37 -31.54 -13.03
C SER A 139 -24.82 -32.91 -13.47
N GLY A 140 -24.84 -33.92 -12.59
CA GLY A 140 -24.43 -35.28 -12.93
C GLY A 140 -22.91 -35.50 -13.01
N MET A 141 -22.09 -34.61 -12.43
CA MET A 141 -20.64 -34.79 -12.37
C MET A 141 -20.28 -36.12 -11.69
N SER A 142 -19.27 -36.86 -12.19
CA SER A 142 -18.86 -38.12 -11.57
C SER A 142 -18.22 -37.90 -10.19
N ALA A 143 -18.53 -38.79 -9.23
CA ALA A 143 -18.05 -38.66 -7.85
C ALA A 143 -16.51 -38.66 -7.76
N VAL A 144 -15.85 -39.50 -8.56
CA VAL A 144 -14.38 -39.56 -8.64
C VAL A 144 -13.80 -38.21 -9.03
N ARG A 145 -14.36 -37.56 -10.07
CA ARG A 145 -13.88 -36.26 -10.53
C ARG A 145 -14.17 -35.16 -9.52
N PHE A 146 -15.33 -35.23 -8.84
CA PHE A 146 -15.70 -34.28 -7.80
C PHE A 146 -14.70 -34.34 -6.64
N TYR A 147 -14.55 -35.51 -6.00
CA TYR A 147 -13.67 -35.68 -4.84
C TYR A 147 -12.20 -35.42 -5.18
N ALA A 148 -11.72 -35.78 -6.39
CA ALA A 148 -10.34 -35.48 -6.79
C ALA A 148 -10.05 -33.97 -6.80
N VAL A 149 -10.99 -33.14 -7.29
CA VAL A 149 -10.83 -31.68 -7.28
C VAL A 149 -11.09 -31.12 -5.89
N ASP A 150 -12.07 -31.68 -5.18
CA ASP A 150 -12.51 -31.22 -3.87
C ASP A 150 -11.46 -31.43 -2.77
N ILE A 151 -10.73 -32.54 -2.79
CA ILE A 151 -9.60 -32.80 -1.85
C ILE A 151 -8.53 -31.72 -2.00
N CYS A 152 -8.11 -31.41 -3.23
CA CYS A 152 -7.14 -30.35 -3.50
C CYS A 152 -7.67 -28.99 -3.05
N ALA A 153 -8.94 -28.72 -3.31
CA ALA A 153 -9.59 -27.46 -2.92
C ALA A 153 -9.69 -27.33 -1.39
N ALA A 154 -10.04 -28.39 -0.66
CA ALA A 154 -10.15 -28.43 0.79
C ALA A 154 -8.80 -28.20 1.46
N ALA A 155 -7.76 -28.86 0.97
CA ALA A 155 -6.40 -28.69 1.46
C ALA A 155 -5.91 -27.26 1.25
N LEU A 156 -6.09 -26.70 0.05
CA LEU A 156 -5.70 -25.32 -0.27
C LEU A 156 -6.48 -24.30 0.57
N PHE A 157 -7.78 -24.51 0.76
CA PHE A 157 -8.62 -23.66 1.59
C PHE A 157 -8.16 -23.64 3.04
N ALA A 158 -7.94 -24.82 3.64
CA ALA A 158 -7.49 -24.95 5.02
C ALA A 158 -6.11 -24.31 5.20
N LEU A 159 -5.16 -24.62 4.30
CA LEU A 159 -3.82 -24.05 4.33
C LEU A 159 -3.85 -22.53 4.25
N ALA A 160 -4.56 -21.96 3.27
CA ALA A 160 -4.60 -20.51 3.05
C ALA A 160 -5.17 -19.75 4.26
N HIS A 161 -6.31 -20.20 4.80
CA HIS A 161 -6.96 -19.48 5.91
C HIS A 161 -6.25 -19.67 7.25
N ILE A 162 -5.70 -20.87 7.50
CA ILE A 162 -4.95 -21.12 8.74
C ILE A 162 -3.61 -20.39 8.71
N TRP A 163 -2.88 -20.39 7.59
CA TRP A 163 -1.66 -19.58 7.46
C TRP A 163 -1.94 -18.09 7.59
N PHE A 164 -3.02 -17.60 6.99
CA PHE A 164 -3.43 -16.21 7.16
C PHE A 164 -3.74 -15.89 8.64
N GLY A 165 -4.49 -16.76 9.32
CA GLY A 165 -4.75 -16.66 10.75
C GLY A 165 -3.47 -16.71 11.60
N MET A 166 -2.54 -17.60 11.29
CA MET A 166 -1.24 -17.70 11.93
C MET A 166 -0.40 -16.43 11.76
N ALA A 167 -0.37 -15.86 10.56
CA ALA A 167 0.33 -14.60 10.32
C ALA A 167 -0.26 -13.47 11.17
N LEU A 168 -1.59 -13.40 11.28
CA LEU A 168 -2.27 -12.47 12.18
C LEU A 168 -1.94 -12.75 13.64
N GLY A 169 -2.02 -14.00 14.11
CA GLY A 169 -1.69 -14.38 15.49
C GLY A 169 -0.24 -14.10 15.85
N ALA A 170 0.70 -14.41 14.95
CA ALA A 170 2.12 -14.17 15.14
C ALA A 170 2.41 -12.67 15.20
N SER A 171 1.70 -11.87 14.41
CA SER A 171 1.78 -10.40 14.50
C SER A 171 1.29 -9.87 15.85
N LEU A 172 0.32 -10.55 16.48
CA LEU A 172 -0.22 -10.21 17.81
C LEU A 172 0.65 -10.73 18.97
N THR A 173 1.44 -11.80 18.79
CA THR A 173 2.35 -12.34 19.83
C THR A 173 3.77 -11.78 19.78
N VAL A 174 4.25 -11.31 18.62
CA VAL A 174 5.52 -10.56 18.46
C VAL A 174 5.37 -9.08 18.92
N LEU A 175 4.22 -8.78 19.52
CA LEU A 175 3.70 -7.44 19.74
C LEU A 175 4.09 -6.91 21.12
N HIS A 176 5.25 -6.25 21.26
CA HIS A 176 5.38 -5.16 22.25
C HIS A 176 6.27 -3.98 21.81
N ALA A 177 6.84 -3.97 20.60
CA ALA A 177 7.47 -2.75 20.04
C ALA A 177 7.60 -2.74 18.49
N ILE A 178 7.78 -3.91 17.86
CA ILE A 178 8.12 -4.01 16.43
C ILE A 178 6.87 -4.05 15.53
N ALA A 179 5.78 -4.65 16.00
CA ALA A 179 4.61 -4.96 15.17
C ALA A 179 3.69 -3.76 14.91
N GLY A 180 3.61 -2.76 15.80
CA GLY A 180 2.81 -1.55 15.56
C GLY A 180 3.29 -0.78 14.31
N ARG A 181 4.61 -0.63 14.16
CA ARG A 181 5.26 0.02 13.01
C ARG A 181 5.02 -0.73 11.71
N LEU A 182 5.16 -2.07 11.74
CA LEU A 182 4.92 -2.94 10.58
C LEU A 182 3.44 -2.91 10.15
N VAL A 183 2.50 -2.99 11.09
CA VAL A 183 1.06 -2.94 10.79
C VAL A 183 0.68 -1.59 10.18
N VAL A 184 1.14 -0.48 10.77
CA VAL A 184 0.88 0.86 10.23
C VAL A 184 1.45 0.99 8.81
N LEU A 185 2.68 0.55 8.57
CA LEU A 185 3.27 0.59 7.23
C LEU A 185 2.50 -0.28 6.22
N VAL A 186 2.15 -1.51 6.59
CA VAL A 186 1.39 -2.42 5.72
C VAL A 186 0.02 -1.83 5.41
N LEU A 187 -0.66 -1.21 6.39
CA LEU A 187 -1.93 -0.53 6.18
C LEU A 187 -1.79 0.68 5.25
N ILE A 188 -0.73 1.48 5.40
CA ILE A 188 -0.44 2.61 4.50
C ILE A 188 -0.20 2.10 3.07
N LEU A 189 0.66 1.08 2.90
CA LEU A 189 0.96 0.52 1.58
C LEU A 189 -0.27 -0.15 0.95
N ALA A 190 -1.08 -0.86 1.74
CA ALA A 190 -2.33 -1.47 1.29
C ALA A 190 -3.37 -0.43 0.93
N ALA A 191 -3.50 0.65 1.72
CA ALA A 191 -4.40 1.77 1.42
C ALA A 191 -3.96 2.52 0.17
N ALA A 192 -2.66 2.78 0.00
CA ALA A 192 -2.11 3.38 -1.20
C ALA A 192 -2.35 2.50 -2.44
N LEU A 193 -2.10 1.18 -2.32
CA LEU A 193 -2.38 0.21 -3.38
C LEU A 193 -3.87 0.17 -3.72
N ALA A 194 -4.75 0.09 -2.73
CA ALA A 194 -6.19 0.09 -2.91
C ALA A 194 -6.67 1.40 -3.57
N LEU A 195 -6.13 2.54 -3.15
CA LEU A 195 -6.42 3.85 -3.71
C LEU A 195 -6.01 3.91 -5.18
N VAL A 196 -4.81 3.47 -5.54
CA VAL A 196 -4.35 3.42 -6.94
C VAL A 196 -5.25 2.48 -7.76
N VAL A 197 -5.48 1.25 -7.29
CA VAL A 197 -6.30 0.26 -8.00
C VAL A 197 -7.76 0.73 -8.16
N TRP A 198 -8.31 1.47 -7.20
CA TRP A 198 -9.67 2.00 -7.24
C TRP A 198 -9.79 3.30 -8.07
N LEU A 199 -8.86 4.24 -7.87
CA LEU A 199 -8.84 5.52 -8.58
C LEU A 199 -8.51 5.35 -10.05
N THR A 200 -7.60 4.47 -10.45
CA THR A 200 -7.19 4.37 -11.86
C THR A 200 -8.38 4.05 -12.78
N PRO A 201 -9.21 3.01 -12.54
CA PRO A 201 -10.39 2.76 -13.35
C PRO A 201 -11.47 3.84 -13.21
N TRP A 202 -11.64 4.41 -12.00
CA TRP A 202 -12.61 5.48 -11.77
C TRP A 202 -12.26 6.76 -12.54
N ALA A 203 -11.00 7.22 -12.44
CA ALA A 203 -10.46 8.37 -13.13
C ALA A 203 -10.52 8.19 -14.64
N ILE A 204 -10.14 7.00 -15.16
CA ILE A 204 -10.27 6.69 -16.60
C ILE A 204 -11.73 6.81 -17.04
N ARG A 205 -12.68 6.19 -16.33
CA ARG A 205 -14.11 6.28 -16.67
C ARG A 205 -14.64 7.71 -16.59
N ARG A 206 -14.24 8.46 -15.57
CA ARG A 206 -14.67 9.85 -15.36
C ARG A 206 -14.10 10.77 -16.43
N ALA A 207 -12.82 10.61 -16.77
CA ALA A 207 -12.15 11.34 -17.85
C ALA A 207 -12.83 11.05 -19.20
N ILE A 208 -13.10 9.78 -19.53
CA ILE A 208 -13.84 9.41 -20.74
C ILE A 208 -15.22 10.09 -20.76
N GLY A 209 -15.95 10.09 -19.64
CA GLY A 209 -17.26 10.73 -19.53
C GLY A 209 -17.22 12.26 -19.66
N LEU A 210 -16.22 12.92 -19.06
CA LEU A 210 -15.98 14.36 -19.18
C LEU A 210 -15.62 14.75 -20.62
N LEU A 211 -14.71 13.99 -21.23
CA LEU A 211 -14.33 14.19 -22.63
C LEU A 211 -15.50 13.98 -23.58
N ALA A 212 -16.36 12.97 -23.34
CA ALA A 212 -17.57 12.76 -24.12
C ALA A 212 -18.55 13.94 -24.02
N ARG A 213 -18.70 14.55 -22.83
CA ARG A 213 -19.55 15.74 -22.63
C ARG A 213 -18.99 16.99 -23.28
N LEU A 214 -17.69 17.22 -23.16
CA LEU A 214 -17.00 18.38 -23.73
C LEU A 214 -16.83 18.26 -25.25
N ARG A 215 -16.94 17.06 -25.82
CA ARG A 215 -16.74 16.81 -27.26
C ARG A 215 -17.64 17.68 -28.15
N GLY A 216 -18.92 17.80 -27.83
CA GLY A 216 -19.89 18.56 -28.62
C GLY A 216 -19.57 20.07 -28.67
N PRO A 217 -19.52 20.76 -27.53
CA PRO A 217 -19.21 22.19 -27.47
C PRO A 217 -17.84 22.54 -28.05
N VAL A 218 -16.81 21.73 -27.76
CA VAL A 218 -15.44 21.98 -28.24
C VAL A 218 -15.35 21.77 -29.75
N ARG A 219 -16.05 20.77 -30.30
CA ARG A 219 -16.14 20.58 -31.76
C ARG A 219 -16.82 21.76 -32.44
N GLN A 220 -17.95 22.23 -31.93
CA GLN A 220 -18.65 23.40 -32.47
C GLN A 220 -17.77 24.65 -32.45
N TRP A 221 -17.03 24.89 -31.35
CA TRP A 221 -16.08 26.00 -31.27
C TRP A 221 -14.92 25.87 -32.27
N ALA A 222 -14.39 24.66 -32.47
CA ALA A 222 -13.28 24.39 -33.39
C ALA A 222 -13.70 24.48 -34.88
N GLU A 223 -14.97 24.21 -35.19
CA GLU A 223 -15.57 24.37 -36.53
C GLU A 223 -16.00 25.82 -36.80
N ALA A 224 -16.30 26.62 -35.75
CA ALA A 224 -16.77 28.00 -35.85
C ALA A 224 -15.70 29.04 -36.29
N GLY A 225 -14.55 28.62 -36.81
CA GLY A 225 -13.54 29.55 -37.33
C GLY A 225 -12.17 28.92 -37.57
N ASP A 226 -11.30 29.67 -38.24
CA ASP A 226 -9.96 29.20 -38.61
C ASP A 226 -8.86 29.93 -37.83
N GLY A 227 -8.16 29.15 -37.01
CA GLY A 227 -6.98 29.58 -36.27
C GLY A 227 -6.11 28.37 -35.95
N TRP A 228 -4.82 28.60 -35.70
CA TRP A 228 -3.85 27.51 -35.48
C TRP A 228 -4.28 26.58 -34.32
N ALA A 229 -4.76 27.14 -33.21
CA ALA A 229 -5.29 26.38 -32.08
C ALA A 229 -6.55 25.58 -32.43
N ARG A 230 -7.46 26.16 -33.23
CA ARG A 230 -8.68 25.47 -33.69
C ARG A 230 -8.36 24.33 -34.65
N ARG A 231 -7.34 24.46 -35.51
CA ARG A 231 -6.85 23.37 -36.38
C ARG A 231 -6.28 22.20 -35.57
N ILE A 232 -5.52 22.49 -34.52
CA ILE A 232 -5.01 21.46 -33.59
C ILE A 232 -6.17 20.76 -32.87
N VAL A 233 -7.14 21.51 -32.34
CA VAL A 233 -8.29 20.92 -31.65
C VAL A 233 -9.17 20.10 -32.60
N ARG A 234 -9.34 20.56 -33.85
CA ARG A 234 -10.07 19.83 -34.91
C ARG A 234 -9.39 18.49 -35.26
N SER A 235 -8.06 18.48 -35.39
CA SER A 235 -7.31 17.24 -35.64
C SER A 235 -7.29 16.29 -34.44
N LEU A 236 -7.43 16.82 -33.21
CA LEU A 236 -7.53 16.05 -31.97
C LEU A 236 -8.95 15.54 -31.66
N LEU A 237 -9.99 15.99 -32.36
CA LEU A 237 -11.38 15.56 -32.13
C LEU A 237 -11.91 14.57 -33.17
N ASP A 238 -11.10 14.29 -34.18
CA ASP A 238 -11.43 13.46 -35.33
C ASP A 238 -11.79 12.02 -34.91
N PRO A 239 -13.05 11.56 -35.09
CA PRO A 239 -13.49 10.24 -34.65
C PRO A 239 -12.73 9.07 -35.26
N ASP A 240 -12.16 9.29 -36.45
CA ASP A 240 -11.43 8.27 -37.20
C ASP A 240 -10.01 8.03 -36.66
N ARG A 241 -9.58 8.78 -35.63
CA ARG A 241 -8.29 8.60 -34.95
C ARG A 241 -8.49 8.17 -33.48
N PRO A 242 -8.36 6.87 -33.17
CA PRO A 242 -8.49 6.35 -31.79
C PRO A 242 -7.40 6.83 -30.82
N GLU A 243 -6.40 7.56 -31.30
CA GLU A 243 -5.25 8.09 -30.54
C GLU A 243 -5.57 9.38 -29.75
N THR A 244 -6.73 9.99 -30.00
CA THR A 244 -7.15 11.30 -29.45
C THR A 244 -7.31 11.29 -27.92
N LEU A 245 -7.89 10.23 -27.35
CA LEU A 245 -7.97 10.06 -25.88
C LEU A 245 -6.59 9.88 -25.24
N GLY A 246 -5.65 9.23 -25.94
CA GLY A 246 -4.27 9.07 -25.48
C GLY A 246 -3.53 10.40 -25.45
N LEU A 247 -3.68 11.21 -26.49
CA LEU A 247 -3.10 12.56 -26.56
C LEU A 247 -3.67 13.50 -25.49
N LEU A 248 -4.97 13.42 -25.21
CA LEU A 248 -5.60 14.21 -24.14
C LEU A 248 -5.12 13.78 -22.75
N ALA A 249 -4.97 12.47 -22.51
CA ALA A 249 -4.43 11.95 -21.26
C ALA A 249 -2.97 12.39 -21.05
N LEU A 250 -2.14 12.32 -22.09
CA LEU A 250 -0.76 12.85 -22.03
C LEU A 250 -0.76 14.37 -21.86
N GLY A 251 -1.65 15.11 -22.52
CA GLY A 251 -1.78 16.57 -22.32
C GLY A 251 -2.12 16.95 -20.87
N ALA A 252 -3.07 16.23 -20.25
CA ALA A 252 -3.39 16.41 -18.84
C ALA A 252 -2.23 16.04 -17.92
N ALA A 253 -1.52 14.93 -18.21
CA ALA A 253 -0.33 14.52 -17.46
C ALA A 253 0.82 15.53 -17.59
N LEU A 254 0.98 16.16 -18.76
CA LEU A 254 1.96 17.23 -18.99
C LEU A 254 1.63 18.46 -18.14
N ILE A 255 0.40 18.97 -18.22
CA ILE A 255 -0.01 20.16 -17.47
C ILE A 255 0.05 19.91 -15.97
N GLY A 256 -0.51 18.78 -15.51
CA GLY A 256 -0.51 18.42 -14.09
C GLY A 256 0.89 18.14 -13.55
N GLY A 257 1.73 17.47 -14.32
CA GLY A 257 3.13 17.21 -13.96
C GLY A 257 3.96 18.49 -13.89
N LEU A 258 3.81 19.42 -14.84
CA LEU A 258 4.48 20.72 -14.77
C LEU A 258 3.97 21.58 -13.62
N TRP A 259 2.65 21.64 -13.42
CA TRP A 259 2.06 22.38 -12.30
C TRP A 259 2.58 21.88 -10.95
N LEU A 260 2.57 20.56 -10.75
CA LEU A 260 3.09 19.95 -9.53
C LEU A 260 4.60 20.17 -9.37
N PHE A 261 5.37 20.01 -10.45
CA PHE A 261 6.82 20.23 -10.43
C PHE A 261 7.17 21.67 -10.04
N PHE A 262 6.55 22.67 -10.69
CA PHE A 262 6.82 24.07 -10.39
C PHE A 262 6.31 24.49 -9.03
N GLY A 263 5.18 23.92 -8.55
CA GLY A 263 4.71 24.13 -7.18
C GLY A 263 5.72 23.65 -6.15
N VAL A 264 6.18 22.40 -6.27
CA VAL A 264 7.20 21.84 -5.36
C VAL A 264 8.53 22.60 -5.47
N LEU A 265 8.95 22.98 -6.68
CA LEU A 265 10.17 23.75 -6.88
C LEU A 265 10.09 25.13 -6.22
N GLN A 266 8.94 25.81 -6.34
CA GLN A 266 8.71 27.08 -5.66
C GLN A 266 8.81 26.91 -4.14
N ASP A 267 8.14 25.91 -3.57
CA ASP A 267 8.14 25.68 -2.13
C ASP A 267 9.55 25.39 -1.59
N VAL A 268 10.34 24.61 -2.35
CA VAL A 268 11.74 24.29 -2.01
C VAL A 268 12.63 25.54 -2.06
N ILE A 269 12.47 26.40 -3.07
CA ILE A 269 13.26 27.63 -3.20
C ILE A 269 12.84 28.67 -2.14
N ALA A 270 11.55 28.74 -1.82
CA ALA A 270 10.99 29.70 -0.86
C ALA A 270 11.26 29.32 0.62
N GLY A 271 11.59 28.05 0.91
CA GLY A 271 11.72 27.57 2.29
C GLY A 271 10.36 27.40 2.99
N ASP A 272 9.32 27.13 2.21
CA ASP A 272 7.92 27.10 2.61
C ASP A 272 7.60 25.88 3.52
N PRO A 273 6.39 25.78 4.12
CA PRO A 273 6.00 24.70 5.03
C PRO A 273 6.31 23.28 4.54
N LEU A 274 6.33 23.06 3.22
CA LEU A 274 6.71 21.78 2.61
C LEU A 274 8.10 21.28 3.06
N VAL A 275 9.06 22.17 3.29
CA VAL A 275 10.40 21.80 3.78
C VAL A 275 10.35 21.31 5.23
N ARG A 276 9.41 21.83 6.05
CA ARG A 276 9.17 21.31 7.40
C ARG A 276 8.40 19.99 7.36
N ALA A 277 7.44 19.87 6.44
CA ALA A 277 6.74 18.61 6.18
C ALA A 277 7.73 17.50 5.76
N ASP A 278 8.72 17.83 4.92
CA ASP A 278 9.79 16.91 4.52
C ASP A 278 10.53 16.32 5.74
N ALA A 279 10.90 17.15 6.71
CA ALA A 279 11.55 16.71 7.94
C ALA A 279 10.63 15.85 8.82
N ALA A 280 9.37 16.27 9.00
CA ALA A 280 8.40 15.54 9.80
C ALA A 280 8.09 14.16 9.19
N ILE A 281 7.89 14.10 7.88
CA ILE A 281 7.64 12.85 7.14
C ILE A 281 8.88 11.96 7.18
N PHE A 282 10.08 12.51 7.02
CA PHE A 282 11.32 11.77 7.15
C PHE A 282 11.42 11.07 8.51
N HIS A 283 11.26 11.82 9.62
CA HIS A 283 11.34 11.26 10.96
C HIS A 283 10.23 10.23 11.23
N PHE A 284 9.03 10.47 10.71
CA PHE A 284 7.94 9.51 10.79
C PHE A 284 8.30 8.20 10.08
N LEU A 285 8.81 8.27 8.85
CA LEU A 285 9.24 7.07 8.11
C LEU A 285 10.43 6.38 8.76
N GLN A 286 11.40 7.12 9.31
CA GLN A 286 12.49 6.53 10.10
C GLN A 286 11.96 5.79 11.34
N SER A 287 10.89 6.29 11.96
CA SER A 287 10.24 5.61 13.08
C SER A 287 9.61 4.27 12.68
N LEU A 288 9.20 4.10 11.42
CA LEU A 288 8.59 2.87 10.92
C LEU A 288 9.63 1.80 10.53
N ARG A 289 10.92 2.11 10.59
CA ARG A 289 11.95 1.20 10.11
C ARG A 289 12.07 -0.07 10.93
N THR A 290 12.19 -1.21 10.24
CA THR A 290 12.45 -2.53 10.83
C THR A 290 13.42 -3.32 9.95
N PRO A 291 14.25 -4.22 10.51
CA PRO A 291 15.25 -4.96 9.74
C PRO A 291 14.69 -5.76 8.55
N VAL A 292 13.47 -6.31 8.69
CA VAL A 292 12.82 -7.09 7.63
C VAL A 292 12.34 -6.20 6.49
N ILE A 293 11.68 -5.08 6.83
CA ILE A 293 11.21 -4.13 5.81
C ILE A 293 12.40 -3.46 5.13
N ASP A 294 13.47 -3.17 5.86
CA ASP A 294 14.69 -2.59 5.31
C ASP A 294 15.27 -3.47 4.20
N GLN A 295 15.32 -4.80 4.38
CA GLN A 295 15.74 -5.72 3.31
C GLN A 295 14.83 -5.60 2.07
N VAL A 296 13.51 -5.58 2.25
CA VAL A 296 12.57 -5.45 1.13
C VAL A 296 12.72 -4.09 0.43
N MET A 297 12.84 -3.01 1.19
CA MET A 297 12.93 -1.65 0.64
C MET A 297 14.27 -1.40 -0.04
N VAL A 298 15.36 -1.98 0.47
CA VAL A 298 16.66 -1.98 -0.21
C VAL A 298 16.56 -2.73 -1.55
N ALA A 299 15.96 -3.92 -1.56
CA ALA A 299 15.76 -4.67 -2.80
C ALA A 299 14.90 -3.90 -3.83
N ILE A 300 13.88 -3.17 -3.38
CA ILE A 300 13.04 -2.34 -4.24
C ILE A 300 13.81 -1.12 -4.77
N THR A 301 14.59 -0.41 -3.94
CA THR A 301 15.37 0.74 -4.45
C THR A 301 16.45 0.31 -5.45
N GLU A 302 17.01 -0.89 -5.29
CA GLU A 302 18.01 -1.46 -6.19
C GLU A 302 17.46 -1.67 -7.62
N LEU A 303 16.15 -1.89 -7.78
CA LEU A 303 15.51 -1.95 -9.10
C LEU A 303 15.51 -0.60 -9.85
N GLY A 304 15.67 0.51 -9.13
CA GLY A 304 15.80 1.85 -9.70
C GLY A 304 17.24 2.26 -9.99
N ASP A 305 18.23 1.44 -9.65
CA ASP A 305 19.64 1.74 -9.91
C ASP A 305 19.95 1.74 -11.40
N ALA A 306 20.96 2.52 -11.79
CA ALA A 306 21.46 2.55 -13.16
C ALA A 306 21.87 1.15 -13.67
N ALA A 307 22.34 0.28 -12.78
CA ALA A 307 22.69 -1.11 -13.09
C ALA A 307 21.51 -1.96 -13.60
N VAL A 308 20.26 -1.56 -13.30
CA VAL A 308 19.03 -2.22 -13.77
C VAL A 308 18.37 -1.40 -14.88
N VAL A 309 18.29 -0.09 -14.70
CA VAL A 309 17.65 0.83 -15.67
C VAL A 309 18.37 0.84 -17.02
N ILE A 310 19.71 0.83 -17.04
CA ILE A 310 20.48 0.86 -18.30
C ILE A 310 20.28 -0.42 -19.11
N PRO A 311 20.39 -1.65 -18.56
CA PRO A 311 20.05 -2.86 -19.32
C PRO A 311 18.63 -2.87 -19.89
N VAL A 312 17.63 -2.42 -19.13
CA VAL A 312 16.24 -2.34 -19.61
C VAL A 312 16.11 -1.32 -20.75
N LEU A 313 16.80 -0.18 -20.67
CA LEU A 313 16.89 0.77 -21.77
C LEU A 313 17.59 0.14 -22.98
N MET A 314 18.72 -0.54 -22.79
CA MET A 314 19.49 -1.14 -23.88
C MET A 314 18.70 -2.21 -24.63
N VAL A 315 18.01 -3.12 -23.93
CA VAL A 315 17.16 -4.13 -24.60
C VAL A 315 16.00 -3.45 -25.34
N THR A 316 15.45 -2.37 -24.80
CA THR A 316 14.41 -1.58 -25.46
C THR A 316 14.94 -0.96 -26.75
N LEU A 317 16.10 -0.31 -26.71
CA LEU A 317 16.72 0.32 -27.88
C LEU A 317 17.11 -0.71 -28.95
N VAL A 318 17.71 -1.84 -28.54
CA VAL A 318 18.07 -2.95 -29.45
C VAL A 318 16.83 -3.53 -30.11
N TRP A 319 15.76 -3.76 -29.34
CA TRP A 319 14.49 -4.25 -29.88
C TRP A 319 13.90 -3.27 -30.91
N LEU A 320 13.88 -1.98 -30.59
CA LEU A 320 13.37 -0.94 -31.49
C LEU A 320 14.24 -0.80 -32.75
N ALA A 321 15.56 -0.87 -32.62
CA ALA A 321 16.48 -0.86 -33.75
C ALA A 321 16.31 -2.10 -34.65
N TRP A 322 16.08 -3.28 -34.06
CA TRP A 322 15.82 -4.51 -34.80
C TRP A 322 14.53 -4.41 -35.64
N GLN A 323 13.49 -3.76 -35.10
CA GLN A 323 12.27 -3.43 -35.82
C GLN A 323 12.42 -2.23 -36.79
N ARG A 324 13.63 -1.68 -36.95
CA ARG A 324 13.92 -0.45 -37.71
C ARG A 324 13.08 0.76 -37.27
N ALA A 325 12.60 0.77 -36.03
CA ALA A 325 11.81 1.83 -35.43
C ALA A 325 12.71 2.93 -34.85
N TRP A 326 13.61 3.49 -35.67
CA TRP A 326 14.65 4.46 -35.24
C TRP A 326 14.10 5.69 -34.53
N ARG A 327 12.92 6.17 -34.94
CA ARG A 327 12.24 7.27 -34.26
C ARG A 327 11.85 6.90 -32.82
N ALA A 328 11.24 5.73 -32.62
CA ALA A 328 10.87 5.26 -31.30
C ALA A 328 12.12 5.07 -30.41
N ALA A 329 13.20 4.54 -30.99
CA ALA A 329 14.48 4.41 -30.30
C ALA A 329 15.06 5.78 -29.88
N PHE A 330 15.03 6.77 -30.77
CA PHE A 330 15.45 8.14 -30.47
C PHE A 330 14.63 8.75 -29.33
N TYR A 331 13.30 8.68 -29.38
CA TYR A 331 12.45 9.21 -28.31
C TYR A 331 12.61 8.44 -26.99
N GLY A 332 12.84 7.12 -27.03
CA GLY A 332 13.14 6.32 -25.84
C GLY A 332 14.47 6.69 -25.19
N LEU A 333 15.50 6.92 -26.01
CA LEU A 333 16.78 7.43 -25.53
C LEU A 333 16.63 8.86 -24.98
N ALA A 334 15.93 9.74 -25.68
CA ALA A 334 15.67 11.11 -25.25
C ALA A 334 14.86 11.17 -23.95
N ALA A 335 13.95 10.22 -23.72
CA ALA A 335 13.19 10.12 -22.48
C ALA A 335 14.13 9.93 -21.28
N VAL A 336 14.98 8.91 -21.31
CA VAL A 336 15.87 8.59 -20.18
C VAL A 336 17.03 9.56 -20.08
N ALA A 337 17.69 9.88 -21.20
CA ALA A 337 18.83 10.79 -21.22
C ALA A 337 18.42 12.22 -20.83
N GLY A 338 17.30 12.72 -21.35
CA GLY A 338 16.77 14.04 -21.00
C GLY A 338 16.37 14.14 -19.54
N ALA A 339 15.68 13.13 -19.01
CA ALA A 339 15.30 13.07 -17.60
C ALA A 339 16.52 13.01 -16.66
N SER A 340 17.54 12.23 -17.03
CA SER A 340 18.78 12.09 -16.25
C SER A 340 19.63 13.37 -16.30
N LEU A 341 19.73 14.00 -17.48
CA LEU A 341 20.42 15.28 -17.67
C LEU A 341 19.75 16.38 -16.85
N PHE A 342 18.42 16.46 -16.90
CA PHE A 342 17.66 17.41 -16.10
C PHE A 342 17.92 17.24 -14.60
N ALA A 343 17.83 16.00 -14.09
CA ALA A 343 18.08 15.72 -12.68
C ALA A 343 19.52 16.09 -12.28
N PHE A 344 20.50 15.84 -13.15
CA PHE A 344 21.87 16.25 -12.93
C PHE A 344 22.05 17.77 -12.87
N LEU A 345 21.45 18.51 -13.81
CA LEU A 345 21.51 19.97 -13.85
C LEU A 345 20.85 20.61 -12.62
N MET A 346 19.69 20.11 -12.20
CA MET A 346 19.01 20.63 -11.01
C MET A 346 19.81 20.38 -9.73
N LYS A 347 20.49 19.22 -9.62
CA LYS A 347 21.34 18.93 -8.47
C LYS A 347 22.49 19.94 -8.32
N ILE A 348 23.12 20.33 -9.42
CA ILE A 348 24.22 21.31 -9.36
C ILE A 348 23.74 22.74 -9.15
N THR A 349 22.52 23.07 -9.60
CA THR A 349 21.94 24.40 -9.45
C THR A 349 21.41 24.65 -8.04
N LEU A 350 20.65 23.71 -7.48
CA LEU A 350 19.97 23.90 -6.19
C LEU A 350 20.84 23.48 -5.00
N GLN A 351 21.75 22.52 -5.19
CA GLN A 351 22.68 22.04 -4.16
C GLN A 351 22.01 21.65 -2.83
N GLN A 352 20.74 21.22 -2.88
CA GLN A 352 19.96 20.85 -1.71
C GLN A 352 20.59 19.64 -0.99
N THR A 353 20.75 19.77 0.32
CA THR A 353 21.31 18.72 1.18
C THR A 353 20.31 17.59 1.41
N ARG A 354 20.80 16.36 1.45
CA ARG A 354 20.00 15.17 1.78
C ARG A 354 19.65 15.10 3.27
N PRO A 355 18.61 14.32 3.64
CA PRO A 355 18.30 14.05 5.04
C PRO A 355 19.48 13.45 5.80
N ASP A 356 20.13 12.45 5.19
CA ASP A 356 21.30 11.77 5.74
C ASP A 356 22.50 11.89 4.81
N ALA A 357 23.69 12.04 5.39
CA ALA A 357 24.98 12.14 4.70
C ALA A 357 25.50 10.77 4.20
N ILE A 358 24.64 10.00 3.53
CA ILE A 358 24.95 8.64 3.02
C ILE A 358 25.85 8.69 1.78
N PHE A 359 25.78 9.79 1.02
CA PHE A 359 26.42 9.93 -0.29
C PHE A 359 27.42 11.09 -0.30
N ALA A 360 28.51 10.94 -1.06
CA ALA A 360 29.54 11.95 -1.23
C ALA A 360 29.58 12.53 -2.66
N GLY A 361 30.18 13.71 -2.82
CA GLY A 361 30.35 14.39 -4.11
C GLY A 361 29.01 14.86 -4.70
N TRP A 362 28.83 14.72 -6.01
CA TRP A 362 27.63 15.18 -6.73
C TRP A 362 26.40 14.34 -6.37
N ASN A 363 26.62 13.13 -5.84
CA ASN A 363 25.58 12.29 -5.27
C ASN A 363 25.10 12.81 -3.90
N ALA A 364 25.79 13.75 -3.26
CA ALA A 364 25.35 14.36 -1.99
C ALA A 364 24.10 15.24 -2.16
N TYR A 365 23.84 15.74 -3.37
CA TYR A 365 22.66 16.57 -3.65
C TYR A 365 21.38 15.74 -3.83
N SER A 366 20.30 16.22 -3.22
CA SER A 366 19.04 15.49 -3.09
C SER A 366 18.07 15.74 -4.25
N PHE A 367 17.94 16.99 -4.71
CA PHE A 367 16.84 17.42 -5.57
C PHE A 367 17.19 17.46 -7.07
N PRO A 368 16.34 16.89 -7.96
CA PRO A 368 15.29 15.92 -7.68
C PRO A 368 15.85 14.50 -7.55
N SER A 369 15.00 13.55 -7.12
CA SER A 369 15.37 12.14 -7.02
C SER A 369 15.66 11.52 -8.39
N GLY A 370 16.91 11.10 -8.62
CA GLY A 370 17.36 10.50 -9.89
C GLY A 370 16.66 9.17 -10.20
N HIS A 371 16.56 8.28 -9.21
CA HIS A 371 15.86 6.99 -9.33
C HIS A 371 14.41 7.17 -9.76
N ALA A 372 13.68 8.05 -9.08
CA ALA A 372 12.28 8.31 -9.37
C ALA A 372 12.11 8.93 -10.77
N THR A 373 12.94 9.92 -11.11
CA THR A 373 12.91 10.64 -12.40
C THR A 373 13.21 9.70 -13.57
N ALA A 374 14.30 8.93 -13.50
CA ALA A 374 14.71 8.02 -14.57
C ALA A 374 13.73 6.83 -14.72
N SER A 375 13.23 6.28 -13.61
CA SER A 375 12.25 5.18 -13.64
C SER A 375 10.92 5.65 -14.23
N ALA A 376 10.42 6.83 -13.82
CA ALA A 376 9.23 7.43 -14.42
C ALA A 376 9.41 7.65 -15.92
N ALA A 377 10.59 8.11 -16.35
CA ALA A 377 10.91 8.32 -17.75
C ALA A 377 10.93 7.02 -18.57
N LEU A 378 11.67 6.02 -18.12
CA LEU A 378 11.83 4.74 -18.83
C LEU A 378 10.51 3.95 -18.89
N TYR A 379 9.93 3.65 -17.73
CA TYR A 379 8.71 2.83 -17.68
C TYR A 379 7.50 3.59 -18.20
N GLY A 380 7.43 4.91 -18.00
CA GLY A 380 6.39 5.75 -18.60
C GLY A 380 6.45 5.73 -20.13
N PHE A 381 7.64 5.85 -20.72
CA PHE A 381 7.76 5.80 -22.19
C PHE A 381 7.47 4.40 -22.75
N LEU A 382 7.87 3.32 -22.04
CA LEU A 382 7.46 1.96 -22.38
C LEU A 382 5.93 1.78 -22.36
N VAL A 383 5.23 2.38 -21.41
CA VAL A 383 3.75 2.40 -21.38
C VAL A 383 3.19 3.08 -22.62
N VAL A 384 3.75 4.21 -23.06
CA VAL A 384 3.31 4.91 -24.29
C VAL A 384 3.47 4.01 -25.53
N LEU A 385 4.61 3.32 -25.65
CA LEU A 385 4.86 2.39 -26.76
C LEU A 385 3.91 1.19 -26.73
N ILE A 386 3.77 0.54 -25.58
CA ILE A 386 2.99 -0.72 -25.45
C ILE A 386 1.49 -0.46 -25.58
N CYS A 387 0.99 0.62 -24.98
CA CYS A 387 -0.45 0.92 -24.98
C CYS A 387 -1.01 1.21 -26.36
N LYS A 388 -0.17 1.57 -27.33
CA LYS A 388 -0.60 1.82 -28.71
C LYS A 388 -1.21 0.57 -29.35
N GLU A 389 -0.68 -0.62 -29.06
CA GLU A 389 -0.99 -1.85 -29.81
C GLU A 389 -1.81 -2.87 -29.03
N VAL A 390 -1.95 -2.70 -27.73
CA VAL A 390 -2.68 -3.66 -26.89
C VAL A 390 -4.12 -3.23 -26.64
N GLY A 391 -5.00 -4.19 -26.38
CA GLY A 391 -6.41 -3.93 -26.06
C GLY A 391 -6.61 -3.21 -24.72
N ALA A 392 -7.80 -2.63 -24.51
CA ALA A 392 -8.09 -1.76 -23.36
C ALA A 392 -7.75 -2.37 -21.98
N ARG A 393 -8.00 -3.67 -21.78
CA ARG A 393 -7.65 -4.36 -20.52
C ARG A 393 -6.14 -4.42 -20.29
N ALA A 394 -5.39 -4.79 -21.33
CA ALA A 394 -3.93 -4.85 -21.26
C ALA A 394 -3.31 -3.47 -21.05
N ARG A 395 -3.87 -2.40 -21.65
CA ARG A 395 -3.44 -1.01 -21.39
C ARG A 395 -3.51 -0.69 -19.89
N VAL A 396 -4.66 -0.95 -19.26
CA VAL A 396 -4.84 -0.70 -17.83
C VAL A 396 -3.85 -1.51 -16.99
N LEU A 397 -3.66 -2.81 -17.29
CA LEU A 397 -2.73 -3.66 -16.55
C LEU A 397 -1.27 -3.20 -16.68
N VAL A 398 -0.83 -2.84 -17.89
CA VAL A 398 0.54 -2.37 -18.14
C VAL A 398 0.79 -1.01 -17.49
N THR A 399 -0.14 -0.06 -17.60
CA THR A 399 -0.05 1.23 -16.90
C THR A 399 -0.03 1.03 -15.39
N LEU A 400 -0.90 0.19 -14.84
CA LEU A 400 -0.95 -0.09 -13.40
C LEU A 400 0.36 -0.72 -12.92
N ALA A 401 0.91 -1.71 -13.64
CA ALA A 401 2.18 -2.33 -13.31
C ALA A 401 3.34 -1.33 -13.28
N ALA A 402 3.41 -0.43 -14.28
CA ALA A 402 4.43 0.61 -14.33
C ALA A 402 4.28 1.63 -13.18
N VAL A 403 3.05 2.08 -12.89
CA VAL A 403 2.77 3.00 -11.77
C VAL A 403 3.15 2.36 -10.43
N LEU A 404 2.82 1.08 -10.22
CA LEU A 404 3.16 0.38 -8.99
C LEU A 404 4.68 0.17 -8.84
N LEU A 405 5.38 -0.17 -9.92
CA LEU A 405 6.83 -0.32 -9.91
C LEU A 405 7.52 1.02 -9.60
N VAL A 406 7.19 2.08 -10.34
CA VAL A 406 7.76 3.42 -10.14
C VAL A 406 7.40 3.96 -8.76
N GLY A 407 6.16 3.76 -8.30
CA GLY A 407 5.70 4.15 -6.98
C GLY A 407 6.43 3.41 -5.86
N ALA A 408 6.68 2.11 -6.01
CA ALA A 408 7.46 1.33 -5.05
C ALA A 408 8.92 1.80 -4.97
N ILE A 409 9.56 2.05 -6.11
CA ILE A 409 10.92 2.62 -6.16
C ILE A 409 10.94 4.00 -5.50
N ALA A 410 9.97 4.87 -5.80
CA ALA A 410 9.87 6.19 -5.19
C ALA A 410 9.69 6.13 -3.67
N PHE A 411 8.77 5.27 -3.20
CA PHE A 411 8.50 5.09 -1.78
C PHE A 411 9.71 4.53 -1.02
N SER A 412 10.45 3.59 -1.60
CA SER A 412 11.65 3.05 -0.95
C SER A 412 12.73 4.11 -0.74
N ARG A 413 12.84 5.13 -1.62
CA ARG A 413 13.75 6.27 -1.41
C ARG A 413 13.37 7.11 -0.18
N LEU A 414 12.07 7.30 0.05
CA LEU A 414 11.55 8.03 1.21
C LEU A 414 11.77 7.22 2.50
N TYR A 415 11.38 5.95 2.49
CA TYR A 415 11.49 5.06 3.64
C TYR A 415 12.95 4.87 4.09
N LEU A 416 13.88 4.68 3.15
CA LEU A 416 15.30 4.50 3.45
C LEU A 416 16.02 5.81 3.82
N GLY A 417 15.32 6.95 3.85
CA GLY A 417 15.91 8.24 4.20
C GLY A 417 16.84 8.83 3.14
N ALA A 418 16.78 8.31 1.90
CA ALA A 418 17.71 8.71 0.86
C ALA A 418 17.37 10.06 0.21
N HIS A 419 16.10 10.47 0.28
CA HIS A 419 15.54 11.68 -0.34
C HIS A 419 14.39 12.23 0.50
N TRP A 420 14.15 13.54 0.37
CA TRP A 420 12.97 14.23 0.91
C TRP A 420 11.72 13.87 0.09
N LEU A 421 10.52 14.15 0.63
CA LEU A 421 9.28 13.97 -0.11
C LEU A 421 9.26 14.87 -1.34
N SER A 422 9.64 16.14 -1.18
CA SER A 422 9.77 17.12 -2.27
C SER A 422 10.67 16.65 -3.41
N ASP A 423 11.84 16.03 -3.11
CA ASP A 423 12.75 15.50 -4.13
C ASP A 423 12.07 14.45 -5.03
N VAL A 424 11.31 13.55 -4.40
CA VAL A 424 10.66 12.42 -5.05
C VAL A 424 9.43 12.89 -5.81
N THR A 425 8.61 13.77 -5.24
CA THR A 425 7.44 14.33 -5.92
C THR A 425 7.85 15.15 -7.13
N ALA A 426 8.87 16.01 -7.01
CA ALA A 426 9.40 16.78 -8.13
C ALA A 426 9.98 15.87 -9.23
N GLY A 427 10.75 14.84 -8.85
CA GLY A 427 11.31 13.89 -9.81
C GLY A 427 10.25 13.11 -10.59
N LEU A 428 9.21 12.62 -9.90
CA LEU A 428 8.08 11.95 -10.54
C LEU A 428 7.28 12.92 -11.43
N ALA A 429 6.99 14.11 -10.94
CA ALA A 429 6.22 15.13 -11.66
C ALA A 429 6.91 15.54 -12.97
N PHE A 430 8.22 15.80 -12.91
CA PHE A 430 9.02 16.08 -14.09
C PHE A 430 9.11 14.88 -15.02
N GLY A 431 9.39 13.67 -14.51
CA GLY A 431 9.48 12.46 -15.32
C GLY A 431 8.18 12.17 -16.10
N VAL A 432 7.03 12.32 -15.44
CA VAL A 432 5.69 12.19 -16.06
C VAL A 432 5.47 13.28 -17.11
N ALA A 433 5.78 14.55 -16.80
CA ALA A 433 5.64 15.65 -17.74
C ALA A 433 6.54 15.47 -18.98
N TRP A 434 7.78 15.06 -18.78
CA TRP A 434 8.75 14.82 -19.85
C TRP A 434 8.31 13.68 -20.78
N VAL A 435 7.87 12.56 -20.22
CA VAL A 435 7.31 11.45 -21.01
C VAL A 435 6.04 11.87 -21.72
N ALA A 436 5.18 12.66 -21.07
CA ALA A 436 3.96 13.16 -21.68
C ALA A 436 4.27 14.03 -22.90
N LEU A 437 5.22 14.95 -22.78
CA LEU A 437 5.69 15.79 -23.89
C LEU A 437 6.22 14.93 -25.05
N LEU A 438 7.17 14.02 -24.76
CA LEU A 438 7.75 13.15 -25.79
C LEU A 438 6.71 12.21 -26.40
N GLY A 439 5.77 11.71 -25.60
CA GLY A 439 4.66 10.87 -26.03
C GLY A 439 3.72 11.60 -26.98
N ILE A 440 3.36 12.87 -26.69
CA ILE A 440 2.55 13.71 -27.58
C ILE A 440 3.26 13.88 -28.92
N VAL A 441 4.54 14.28 -28.90
CA VAL A 441 5.33 14.51 -30.11
C VAL A 441 5.49 13.20 -30.90
N TYR A 442 5.78 12.09 -30.22
CA TYR A 442 5.93 10.78 -30.85
C TYR A 442 4.64 10.31 -31.52
N LEU A 443 3.50 10.37 -30.81
CA LEU A 443 2.21 9.93 -31.34
C LEU A 443 1.75 10.78 -32.54
N GLN A 444 2.08 12.06 -32.58
CA GLN A 444 1.79 12.92 -33.74
C GLN A 444 2.58 12.52 -35.02
N HIS A 445 3.72 11.85 -34.89
CA HIS A 445 4.65 11.58 -36.00
C HIS A 445 4.89 10.08 -36.30
N ALA A 446 4.26 9.16 -35.57
CA ALA A 446 4.55 7.73 -35.64
C ALA A 446 3.56 6.93 -36.50
N ARG A 447 4.02 6.48 -37.69
CA ARG A 447 3.27 5.58 -38.60
C ARG A 447 3.63 4.09 -38.49
N MET A 448 4.56 3.70 -37.61
CA MET A 448 5.07 2.31 -37.54
C MET A 448 4.54 1.55 -36.33
N GLU A 449 4.20 0.29 -36.55
CA GLU A 449 3.88 -0.70 -35.51
C GLU A 449 5.17 -1.24 -34.88
N VAL A 450 5.26 -1.16 -33.56
CA VAL A 450 6.31 -1.69 -32.70
C VAL A 450 5.73 -2.87 -31.93
N ARG A 451 5.93 -4.11 -32.41
CA ARG A 451 5.45 -5.38 -31.81
C ARG A 451 5.45 -5.38 -30.26
N ALA A 452 4.39 -4.82 -29.67
CA ALA A 452 4.41 -4.34 -28.28
C ALA A 452 4.49 -5.45 -27.22
N PRO A 453 3.80 -6.60 -27.38
CA PRO A 453 3.87 -7.66 -26.38
C PRO A 453 5.28 -8.23 -26.23
N GLY A 454 6.01 -8.36 -27.34
CA GLY A 454 7.39 -8.85 -27.34
C GLY A 454 8.35 -7.88 -26.67
N LEU A 455 8.20 -6.58 -26.92
CA LEU A 455 8.98 -5.54 -26.24
C LEU A 455 8.73 -5.56 -24.73
N GLY A 456 7.47 -5.62 -24.31
CA GLY A 456 7.10 -5.68 -22.90
C GLY A 456 7.65 -6.92 -22.19
N ALA A 457 7.60 -8.08 -22.84
CA ALA A 457 8.17 -9.32 -22.32
C ALA A 457 9.70 -9.26 -22.21
N ALA A 458 10.39 -8.71 -23.21
CA ALA A 458 11.84 -8.56 -23.19
C ALA A 458 12.30 -7.57 -22.10
N ALA A 459 11.63 -6.42 -21.97
CA ALA A 459 11.91 -5.45 -20.92
C ALA A 459 11.68 -6.04 -19.53
N LEU A 460 10.59 -6.78 -19.33
CA LEU A 460 10.30 -7.45 -18.06
C LEU A 460 11.31 -8.55 -17.74
N ALA A 461 11.70 -9.36 -18.72
CA ALA A 461 12.71 -10.40 -18.52
C ALA A 461 14.05 -9.79 -18.09
N VAL A 462 14.49 -8.72 -18.76
CA VAL A 462 15.72 -8.02 -18.40
C VAL A 462 15.61 -7.34 -17.04
N LEU A 463 14.46 -6.75 -16.70
CA LEU A 463 14.22 -6.19 -15.37
C LEU A 463 14.38 -7.25 -14.27
N LEU A 464 13.80 -8.43 -14.45
CA LEU A 464 13.89 -9.53 -13.49
C LEU A 464 15.30 -10.10 -13.37
N VAL A 465 15.99 -10.29 -14.50
CA VAL A 465 17.36 -10.84 -14.52
C VAL A 465 18.38 -9.82 -14.00
N ALA A 466 18.41 -8.61 -14.55
CA ALA A 466 19.33 -7.56 -14.12
C ALA A 466 19.05 -7.14 -12.67
N GLY A 467 17.77 -7.00 -12.30
CA GLY A 467 17.35 -6.73 -10.92
C GLY A 467 17.77 -7.85 -9.97
N GLY A 468 17.46 -9.12 -10.30
CA GLY A 468 17.84 -10.26 -9.47
C GLY A 468 19.34 -10.43 -9.30
N LEU A 469 20.13 -10.21 -10.36
CA LEU A 469 21.60 -10.24 -10.29
C LEU A 469 22.16 -9.06 -9.47
N HIS A 470 21.62 -7.86 -9.66
CA HIS A 470 22.07 -6.67 -8.93
C HIS A 470 21.77 -6.80 -7.44
N ILE A 471 20.54 -7.18 -7.07
CA ILE A 471 20.15 -7.50 -5.68
C ILE A 471 21.06 -8.61 -5.15
N GLY A 472 21.20 -9.74 -5.86
CA GLY A 472 22.04 -10.85 -5.40
C GLY A 472 23.50 -10.48 -5.12
N THR A 473 24.05 -9.46 -5.79
CA THR A 473 25.46 -9.07 -5.68
C THR A 473 25.72 -7.84 -4.80
N LYS A 474 24.79 -6.87 -4.75
CA LYS A 474 24.98 -5.57 -4.06
C LYS A 474 24.18 -5.40 -2.78
N HIS A 475 23.20 -6.27 -2.53
CA HIS A 475 22.29 -6.12 -1.40
C HIS A 475 22.97 -6.02 -0.04
N ALA A 476 23.99 -6.84 0.23
CA ALA A 476 24.72 -6.78 1.50
C ALA A 476 25.56 -5.49 1.68
N VAL A 477 25.95 -4.84 0.58
CA VAL A 477 26.65 -3.55 0.59
C VAL A 477 25.64 -2.42 0.78
N ASP A 478 24.53 -2.46 0.06
CA ASP A 478 23.52 -1.41 0.11
C ASP A 478 22.72 -1.45 1.42
N MET A 479 22.53 -2.62 2.03
CA MET A 479 22.02 -2.74 3.40
C MET A 479 22.89 -2.02 4.43
N ARG A 480 24.21 -2.02 4.25
CA ARG A 480 25.13 -1.25 5.10
C ARG A 480 25.10 0.24 4.77
N ARG A 481 24.96 0.59 3.49
CA ARG A 481 24.84 1.98 3.04
C ARG A 481 23.58 2.66 3.59
N TYR A 482 22.44 1.99 3.57
CA TYR A 482 21.17 2.52 4.06
C TYR A 482 20.88 2.19 5.53
N ALA A 483 21.88 1.72 6.29
CA ALA A 483 21.70 1.44 7.70
C ALA A 483 21.19 2.70 8.43
N LEU A 484 20.18 2.54 9.28
CA LEU A 484 19.58 3.64 10.02
C LEU A 484 20.62 4.30 10.93
N THR A 485 20.97 5.55 10.64
CA THR A 485 21.79 6.40 11.50
C THR A 485 20.93 7.54 12.03
N LEU A 486 20.57 7.51 13.31
CA LEU A 486 19.89 8.62 13.96
C LEU A 486 20.96 9.55 14.56
N PRO A 487 21.20 10.75 14.00
CA PRO A 487 22.17 11.67 14.56
C PRO A 487 21.68 12.13 15.94
N VAL A 488 22.39 11.73 16.98
CA VAL A 488 22.18 12.24 18.34
C VAL A 488 22.97 13.53 18.47
N ARG A 489 22.29 14.64 18.76
CA ARG A 489 22.98 15.89 19.07
C ARG A 489 23.50 15.81 20.50
N GLU A 490 24.80 15.85 20.68
CA GLU A 490 25.39 15.94 22.02
C GLU A 490 25.49 17.41 22.45
N MET A 491 25.16 17.69 23.71
CA MET A 491 25.30 19.01 24.32
C MET A 491 25.76 18.82 25.76
N SER A 492 26.78 19.56 26.22
CA SER A 492 27.19 19.42 27.61
C SER A 492 26.12 19.98 28.56
N LEU A 493 26.01 19.43 29.77
CA LEU A 493 25.09 19.96 30.77
C LEU A 493 25.40 21.44 31.11
N THR A 494 26.67 21.83 31.06
CA THR A 494 27.11 23.21 31.27
C THR A 494 26.60 24.13 30.16
N ASP A 495 26.74 23.71 28.90
CA ASP A 495 26.25 24.48 27.75
C ASP A 495 24.74 24.58 27.73
N TRP A 496 24.05 23.49 28.09
CA TRP A 496 22.60 23.52 28.23
C TRP A 496 22.19 24.56 29.28
N ARG A 497 22.82 24.58 30.45
CA ARG A 497 22.54 25.57 31.52
C ARG A 497 22.92 27.01 31.15
N SER A 498 23.93 27.21 30.32
CA SER A 498 24.39 28.55 29.91
C SER A 498 23.58 29.19 28.77
N GLY A 499 22.51 28.52 28.30
CA GLY A 499 21.60 29.04 27.28
C GLY A 499 21.42 28.12 26.07
N GLY A 500 22.14 27.00 26.00
CA GLY A 500 22.00 26.02 24.91
C GLY A 500 20.59 25.43 24.79
N TRP A 501 19.83 25.41 25.90
CA TRP A 501 18.42 25.03 25.93
C TRP A 501 17.53 25.82 24.95
N ALA A 502 17.89 27.08 24.65
CA ALA A 502 17.13 27.94 23.74
C ALA A 502 17.28 27.55 22.26
N SER A 503 18.24 26.68 21.93
CA SER A 503 18.42 26.15 20.57
C SER A 503 17.49 24.97 20.24
N LEU A 504 16.72 24.48 21.22
CA LEU A 504 15.74 23.43 21.02
C LEU A 504 14.43 23.99 20.43
N PRO A 505 13.63 23.16 19.74
CA PRO A 505 12.35 23.60 19.19
C PRO A 505 11.44 24.24 20.24
N VAL A 506 10.84 25.38 19.89
CA VAL A 506 9.89 26.12 20.74
C VAL A 506 8.45 25.73 20.46
N TRP A 507 8.17 25.22 19.26
CA TRP A 507 6.85 24.86 18.79
C TRP A 507 6.84 23.41 18.33
N ARG A 508 5.73 22.70 18.61
CA ARG A 508 5.46 21.42 17.98
C ARG A 508 5.23 21.62 16.49
N ILE A 509 5.75 20.70 15.70
CA ILE A 509 5.52 20.64 14.25
C ILE A 509 4.73 19.38 13.93
N ASP A 510 3.63 19.50 13.21
CA ASP A 510 2.84 18.34 12.76
C ASP A 510 3.45 17.66 11.52
N LEU A 511 2.76 16.66 10.95
CA LEU A 511 3.24 15.99 9.73
C LEU A 511 3.16 16.86 8.46
N LEU A 512 2.33 17.90 8.46
CA LEU A 512 2.18 18.83 7.35
C LEU A 512 3.19 19.99 7.40
N GLY A 513 3.97 20.07 8.48
CA GLY A 513 4.96 21.12 8.67
C GLY A 513 4.38 22.40 9.29
N ASP A 514 3.17 22.34 9.83
CA ASP A 514 2.50 23.45 10.50
C ASP A 514 2.93 23.53 11.97
N TYR A 515 3.05 24.78 12.45
CA TYR A 515 3.34 25.04 13.87
C TYR A 515 2.07 24.94 14.68
N GLU A 516 2.16 24.25 15.81
CA GLU A 516 1.01 23.88 16.61
C GLU A 516 1.13 24.42 18.04
N GLU A 517 1.11 23.57 19.06
CA GLU A 517 1.25 24.02 20.45
C GLU A 517 2.72 24.35 20.80
N PRO A 518 2.98 25.39 21.61
CA PRO A 518 4.34 25.69 22.07
C PRO A 518 4.78 24.72 23.17
N PHE A 519 6.08 24.44 23.22
CA PHE A 519 6.68 23.72 24.33
C PHE A 519 6.83 24.64 25.54
N ILE A 520 6.15 24.28 26.63
CA ILE A 520 6.14 25.06 27.88
C ILE A 520 7.18 24.58 28.90
N LEU A 521 7.77 23.40 28.70
CA LEU A 521 8.71 22.78 29.62
C LEU A 521 9.79 22.01 28.86
N GLN A 522 11.00 22.01 29.42
CA GLN A 522 12.08 21.13 29.01
C GLN A 522 12.48 20.26 30.22
N TRP A 523 12.68 18.97 29.97
CA TRP A 523 13.08 18.00 30.99
C TRP A 523 14.41 17.35 30.61
N ALA A 524 15.36 17.39 31.54
CA ALA A 524 16.66 16.75 31.42
C ALA A 524 16.77 15.62 32.45
N GLY A 525 16.53 14.39 32.02
CA GLY A 525 16.58 13.21 32.89
C GLY A 525 15.82 12.03 32.31
N SER A 526 15.85 10.90 33.01
CA SER A 526 15.06 9.72 32.62
C SER A 526 13.57 9.94 32.89
N LEU A 527 12.71 9.28 32.09
CA LEU A 527 11.26 9.40 32.19
C LEU A 527 10.62 8.62 33.35
N PRO A 528 11.12 7.43 33.78
CA PRO A 528 10.48 6.69 34.87
C PRO A 528 10.39 7.46 36.20
N PRO A 529 11.43 8.19 36.67
CA PRO A 529 11.33 9.02 37.87
C PRO A 529 10.33 10.17 37.71
N LEU A 530 10.29 10.80 36.53
CA LEU A 530 9.32 11.85 36.22
C LEU A 530 7.89 11.30 36.28
N GLN A 531 7.63 10.14 35.66
CA GLN A 531 6.33 9.48 35.70
C GLN A 531 5.92 9.12 37.13
N ALA A 532 6.82 8.56 37.94
CA ALA A 532 6.56 8.24 39.34
C ALA A 532 6.21 9.49 40.16
N ALA A 533 6.93 10.59 39.97
CA ALA A 533 6.65 11.87 40.62
C ALA A 533 5.28 12.43 40.20
N LEU A 534 4.93 12.35 38.91
CA LEU A 534 3.61 12.78 38.41
C LEU A 534 2.49 11.94 39.01
N LEU A 535 2.64 10.61 39.07
CA LEU A 535 1.67 9.70 39.71
C LEU A 535 1.43 10.05 41.18
N ALA A 536 2.50 10.37 41.92
CA ALA A 536 2.40 10.79 43.33
C ALA A 536 1.61 12.11 43.51
N HIS A 537 1.53 12.96 42.48
CA HIS A 537 0.81 14.24 42.49
C HIS A 537 -0.56 14.17 41.79
N GLY A 538 -1.14 12.98 41.70
CA GLY A 538 -2.50 12.77 41.19
C GLY A 538 -2.62 12.79 39.67
N TRP A 539 -1.51 12.75 38.93
CA TRP A 539 -1.55 12.41 37.51
C TRP A 539 -1.78 10.91 37.33
N GLN A 540 -2.31 10.52 36.18
CA GLN A 540 -2.66 9.14 35.84
C GLN A 540 -2.15 8.83 34.44
N VAL A 541 -1.87 7.55 34.20
CA VAL A 541 -1.60 7.06 32.84
C VAL A 541 -2.95 7.02 32.09
N PRO A 542 -3.08 7.61 30.89
CA PRO A 542 -4.32 7.58 30.15
C PRO A 542 -4.71 6.15 29.74
N ALA A 543 -6.00 5.94 29.47
CA ALA A 543 -6.45 4.72 28.82
C ALA A 543 -5.68 4.49 27.51
N PRO A 544 -5.24 3.25 27.22
CA PRO A 544 -4.49 2.94 26.01
C PRO A 544 -5.32 3.29 24.78
N TRP A 545 -4.71 3.77 23.70
CA TRP A 545 -5.45 4.03 22.47
C TRP A 545 -5.65 2.73 21.67
N ASP A 546 -6.82 2.10 21.85
CA ASP A 546 -7.24 0.94 21.10
C ASP A 546 -8.68 1.09 20.60
N LEU A 547 -9.17 0.11 19.83
CA LEU A 547 -10.52 0.14 19.25
C LEU A 547 -11.64 0.12 20.32
N LEU A 548 -11.37 -0.40 21.51
CA LEU A 548 -12.36 -0.53 22.57
C LEU A 548 -12.43 0.76 23.39
N SER A 549 -11.29 1.33 23.77
CA SER A 549 -11.22 2.60 24.47
C SER A 549 -11.66 3.76 23.59
N SER A 550 -11.38 3.72 22.27
CA SER A 550 -11.84 4.77 21.36
C SER A 550 -13.36 4.80 21.17
N ALA A 551 -14.07 3.69 21.44
CA ALA A 551 -15.53 3.68 21.42
C ALA A 551 -16.15 4.54 22.54
N GLU A 552 -15.42 4.81 23.62
CA GLU A 552 -15.85 5.74 24.69
C GLU A 552 -16.10 7.15 24.15
N TRP A 553 -15.39 7.60 23.10
CA TRP A 553 -15.64 8.90 22.46
C TRP A 553 -17.04 9.02 21.83
N LEU A 554 -17.72 7.90 21.56
CA LEU A 554 -19.06 7.86 21.00
C LEU A 554 -20.15 7.85 22.08
N LEU A 555 -19.77 7.66 23.36
CA LEU A 555 -20.73 7.65 24.46
C LEU A 555 -21.05 9.09 24.90
N PRO A 556 -22.32 9.46 25.01
CA PRO A 556 -22.72 10.83 25.33
C PRO A 556 -22.30 11.29 26.74
N ASN A 557 -22.03 10.35 27.66
CA ASN A 557 -21.69 10.62 29.07
C ASN A 557 -20.33 10.02 29.48
N ALA A 558 -19.40 9.85 28.53
CA ALA A 558 -18.06 9.34 28.86
C ALA A 558 -17.33 10.28 29.83
N LYS A 559 -16.71 9.71 30.86
CA LYS A 559 -15.89 10.49 31.80
C LYS A 559 -14.57 10.88 31.15
N ALA A 560 -14.05 12.07 31.49
CA ALA A 560 -12.84 12.62 30.88
C ALA A 560 -11.57 11.77 31.13
N ASP A 561 -11.52 11.01 32.22
CA ASP A 561 -10.45 10.06 32.56
C ASP A 561 -10.52 8.75 31.76
N ALA A 562 -11.73 8.30 31.41
CA ALA A 562 -11.95 7.09 30.62
C ALA A 562 -11.67 7.28 29.12
N LEU A 563 -11.76 8.51 28.61
CA LEU A 563 -11.47 8.79 27.21
C LEU A 563 -9.98 8.52 26.90
N PRO A 564 -9.63 7.78 25.84
CA PRO A 564 -8.23 7.68 25.42
C PRO A 564 -7.73 9.04 24.95
N VAL A 565 -6.42 9.23 25.04
CA VAL A 565 -5.75 10.43 24.54
C VAL A 565 -5.36 10.18 23.08
N LEU A 566 -5.81 11.06 22.19
CA LEU A 566 -5.36 11.05 20.79
C LEU A 566 -3.85 11.37 20.78
N PRO A 567 -2.99 10.52 20.24
CA PRO A 567 -1.56 10.77 20.16
C PRO A 567 -1.26 11.83 19.11
N HIS A 568 -0.29 12.65 19.44
CA HIS A 568 0.18 13.74 18.60
C HIS A 568 1.64 13.47 18.24
N LEU A 569 1.97 13.70 16.97
CA LEU A 569 3.35 13.64 16.52
C LEU A 569 4.00 15.01 16.68
N ASP A 570 5.26 15.01 17.09
CA ASP A 570 6.16 16.16 17.02
C ASP A 570 7.27 15.87 16.02
N ASN A 571 7.27 16.60 14.91
CA ASN A 571 8.25 16.45 13.84
C ASN A 571 8.43 14.96 13.45
N GLY A 572 7.30 14.26 13.27
CA GLY A 572 7.24 12.83 12.96
C GLY A 572 7.52 11.85 14.09
N ARG A 573 7.83 12.32 15.31
CA ARG A 573 8.13 11.49 16.48
C ARG A 573 6.90 11.32 17.37
N ALA A 574 6.67 10.09 17.83
CA ALA A 574 5.63 9.80 18.80
C ALA A 574 5.99 10.31 20.20
N GLU A 575 4.98 10.46 21.04
CA GLU A 575 5.16 10.87 22.44
C GLU A 575 5.94 9.81 23.21
N ALA A 576 6.90 10.25 24.02
CA ALA A 576 7.67 9.39 24.90
C ALA A 576 6.96 9.17 26.25
N LEU A 577 6.17 10.14 26.70
CA LEU A 577 5.34 10.03 27.91
C LEU A 577 4.07 10.86 27.74
N VAL A 578 2.92 10.28 28.10
CA VAL A 578 1.63 10.96 28.16
C VAL A 578 1.02 10.70 29.53
N MET A 579 0.60 11.76 30.20
CA MET A 579 -0.05 11.71 31.52
C MET A 579 -1.29 12.60 31.51
N ILE A 580 -2.34 12.19 32.22
CA ILE A 580 -3.57 12.97 32.38
C ILE A 580 -3.81 13.34 33.83
N LYS A 581 -4.44 14.49 34.07
CA LYS A 581 -4.91 14.89 35.40
C LYS A 581 -6.38 15.30 35.30
N THR A 582 -7.18 14.74 36.20
CA THR A 582 -8.61 15.02 36.40
C THR A 582 -8.86 15.21 37.90
N GLY A 583 -10.01 15.77 38.29
CA GLY A 583 -10.39 15.92 39.71
C GLY A 583 -10.47 17.38 40.17
N GLN A 584 -10.29 17.64 41.47
CA GLN A 584 -10.61 18.92 42.11
C GLN A 584 -9.84 20.13 41.57
N ASP A 585 -8.63 19.92 41.05
CA ASP A 585 -7.78 20.98 40.48
C ASP A 585 -8.10 21.30 39.00
N VAL A 586 -9.04 20.58 38.39
CA VAL A 586 -9.40 20.70 36.97
C VAL A 586 -10.90 20.93 36.85
N PRO A 587 -11.38 21.89 36.04
CA PRO A 587 -12.81 22.14 35.89
C PRO A 587 -13.61 20.89 35.53
N HIS A 588 -14.84 20.79 36.03
CA HIS A 588 -15.71 19.64 35.76
C HIS A 588 -15.87 19.40 34.24
N GLY A 589 -15.63 18.15 33.82
CA GLY A 589 -15.69 17.75 32.41
C GLY A 589 -14.42 18.04 31.61
N GLN A 590 -13.39 18.65 32.21
CA GLN A 590 -12.09 18.87 31.59
C GLN A 590 -11.04 17.91 32.13
N ARG A 591 -9.93 17.80 31.39
CA ARG A 591 -8.72 17.08 31.78
C ARG A 591 -7.50 17.86 31.33
N LEU A 592 -6.43 17.80 32.11
CA LEU A 592 -5.12 18.25 31.66
C LEU A 592 -4.37 17.07 31.05
N ILE A 593 -3.66 17.31 29.95
CA ILE A 593 -2.84 16.31 29.28
C ILE A 593 -1.42 16.85 29.20
N LEU A 594 -0.48 16.14 29.83
CA LEU A 594 0.94 16.40 29.69
C LEU A 594 1.51 15.42 28.65
N ARG A 595 2.15 15.97 27.64
CA ARG A 595 2.81 15.21 26.57
C ARG A 595 4.29 15.57 26.55
N VAL A 596 5.15 14.57 26.46
CA VAL A 596 6.60 14.73 26.43
C VAL A 596 7.15 14.04 25.20
N TRP A 597 7.99 14.74 24.43
CA TRP A 597 8.64 14.22 23.23
C TRP A 597 10.17 14.23 23.38
N PRO A 598 10.87 13.33 22.67
CA PRO A 598 12.33 13.33 22.69
C PRO A 598 12.88 14.50 21.85
N SER A 599 13.65 15.39 22.50
CA SER A 599 14.32 16.51 21.83
C SER A 599 15.37 16.08 20.79
N GLY A 600 15.86 14.83 20.88
CA GLY A 600 16.96 14.33 20.06
C GLY A 600 18.34 14.87 20.48
N THR A 601 18.41 15.55 21.62
CA THR A 601 19.66 15.98 22.24
C THR A 601 19.96 15.13 23.47
N VAL A 602 21.17 14.58 23.55
CA VAL A 602 21.68 13.87 24.72
C VAL A 602 22.61 14.80 25.47
N LEU A 603 22.35 14.98 26.75
CA LEU A 603 23.19 15.80 27.61
C LEU A 603 24.37 14.96 28.12
N THR A 604 25.58 15.47 27.94
CA THR A 604 26.81 14.84 28.46
C THR A 604 27.30 15.61 29.69
N SER A 605 27.66 14.91 30.77
CA SER A 605 28.39 15.52 31.88
C SER A 605 29.89 15.54 31.58
N ALA A 606 30.57 16.65 31.90
CA ALA A 606 32.01 16.65 31.96
C ALA A 606 32.45 15.76 33.15
N GLY A 607 32.76 14.50 32.85
CA GLY A 607 33.00 13.43 33.82
C GLY A 607 31.92 12.36 33.70
N GLY A 608 32.25 11.28 33.00
CA GLY A 608 31.28 10.26 32.57
C GLY A 608 30.45 9.67 33.71
N THR A 609 29.14 9.69 33.54
CA THR A 609 28.25 8.50 33.52
C THR A 609 26.88 8.94 33.02
#